data_AF-A0A935VQR5-F1
#
_entry.id   AF-A0A935VQR5-F1
#
_cell.length_a   1.000
_cell.length_b   1.000
_cell.length_c   1.000
_cell.angle_alpha   90.00
_cell.angle_beta   90.00
_cell.angle_gamma   90.00
#
_symmetry.space_group_name_H-M   'P 1'
#
loop_
_entity.id
_entity.type
_entity.pdbx_description
1 polymer ?
#
loop_
_entity_poly.entity_id
_entity_poly.type
_entity_poly.pdbx_seq_one_letter_code
_entity_poly.pdbx_strand_id
1 'polypeptide(L)'
;MMKVFEANITQQVSDFLNYNLKKIASFEKANQKIYNAFGIIHFFDNNEELETLKETLSITHNIVEEPDRAEYGDFQTNSDLANKVTFAFSIKKYFSGNCD
;
A
#
# COMPACT_ATOMS: atom_id res chain seq x y z
N MET A 1 0.89 0.73 -8.30
CA MET A 1 1.59 2.03 -8.35
C MET A 1 1.25 2.68 -7.03
N MET A 2 2.20 2.84 -6.12
CA MET A 2 1.86 3.16 -4.73
C MET A 2 1.33 4.61 -4.64
N LYS A 3 0.15 4.78 -4.03
CA LYS A 3 -0.43 6.10 -3.74
C LYS A 3 -0.19 6.47 -2.28
N VAL A 4 0.40 7.64 -2.03
CA VAL A 4 0.55 8.24 -0.69
C VAL A 4 -0.12 9.60 -0.73
N PHE A 5 -1.15 9.81 0.10
CA PHE A 5 -2.01 11.00 0.02
C PHE A 5 -2.47 11.32 -1.40
N GLU A 6 -2.92 10.29 -2.13
CA GLU A 6 -3.37 10.38 -3.53
C GLU A 6 -2.27 10.73 -4.55
N ALA A 7 -1.06 11.07 -4.11
CA ALA A 7 0.09 11.28 -4.97
C ALA A 7 0.69 9.94 -5.39
N ASN A 8 0.94 9.79 -6.69
CA ASN A 8 1.67 8.65 -7.23
C ASN A 8 3.15 8.81 -6.91
N ILE A 9 3.68 7.94 -6.06
CA ILE A 9 5.11 7.91 -5.75
C ILE A 9 5.71 6.57 -6.20
N THR A 10 6.97 6.60 -6.58
CA THR A 10 7.69 5.38 -6.93
C THR A 10 8.02 4.60 -5.65
N GLN A 11 8.13 3.28 -5.78
CA GLN A 11 8.54 2.42 -4.67
C GLN A 11 9.88 2.88 -4.06
N GLN A 12 10.84 3.29 -4.91
CA GLN A 12 12.14 3.79 -4.47
C GLN A 12 12.04 5.00 -3.54
N VAL A 13 11.13 5.95 -3.85
CA VAL A 13 10.91 7.13 -3.01
C VAL A 13 10.24 6.72 -1.69
N SER A 14 9.24 5.83 -1.75
CA SER A 14 8.59 5.28 -0.56
C SER A 14 9.60 4.60 0.39
N ASP A 15 10.44 3.72 -0.15
CA ASP A 15 11.46 2.99 0.61
C ASP A 15 12.47 3.96 1.24
N PHE A 16 12.90 4.97 0.48
CA PHE A 16 13.80 6.00 0.98
C PHE A 16 13.19 6.79 2.14
N LEU A 17 11.94 7.24 1.99
CA LEU A 17 11.23 7.99 3.03
C LEU A 17 11.04 7.13 4.28
N ASN A 18 10.57 5.89 4.13
CA ASN A 18 10.37 4.98 5.25
C ASN A 18 11.68 4.70 5.99
N TYR A 19 12.76 4.37 5.26
CA TYR A 19 14.07 4.12 5.88
C TYR A 19 14.62 5.33 6.64
N ASN A 20 14.51 6.53 6.06
CA ASN A 20 15.09 7.73 6.65
C ASN A 20 14.25 8.33 7.77
N LEU A 21 12.93 8.25 7.70
CA LEU A 21 12.03 8.92 8.63
C LEU A 21 11.59 8.02 9.80
N LYS A 22 11.57 6.68 9.64
CA LYS A 22 11.05 5.73 10.64
C LYS A 22 11.64 5.86 12.04
N LYS A 23 12.91 6.27 12.18
CA LYS A 23 13.60 6.41 13.47
C LYS A 23 13.68 7.85 13.99
N ILE A 24 13.15 8.82 13.23
CA ILE A 24 13.26 10.23 13.59
C ILE A 24 12.10 10.61 14.51
N ALA A 25 12.40 11.16 15.68
CA ALA A 25 11.38 11.53 16.67
C ALA A 25 10.92 13.00 16.60
N SER A 26 11.59 13.86 15.82
CA SER A 26 11.23 15.28 15.72
C SER A 26 11.17 15.77 14.28
N PHE A 27 10.18 16.60 13.98
CA PHE A 27 9.96 17.15 12.65
C PHE A 27 11.09 18.07 12.18
N GLU A 28 11.84 18.72 13.07
CA GLU A 28 12.98 19.55 12.69
C GLU A 28 14.13 18.69 12.14
N LYS A 29 14.40 17.54 12.77
CA LYS A 29 15.39 16.57 12.25
C LYS A 29 14.92 15.94 10.94
N ALA A 30 13.61 15.71 10.81
CA ALA A 30 13.03 15.22 9.57
C ALA A 30 13.19 16.25 8.43
N ASN A 31 12.89 17.52 8.69
CA ASN A 31 13.09 18.62 7.74
C ASN A 31 14.55 18.76 7.31
N GLN A 32 15.52 18.64 8.23
CA GLN A 32 16.94 18.64 7.86
C GLN A 32 17.31 17.49 6.91
N LYS A 33 16.79 16.28 7.18
CA LYS A 33 17.00 15.11 6.31
C LYS A 33 16.39 15.31 4.93
N ILE A 34 15.17 15.82 4.87
CA ILE A 34 14.46 16.11 3.63
C ILE A 34 15.17 17.22 2.85
N TYR A 35 15.63 18.28 3.52
CA TYR A 35 16.43 19.34 2.90
C TYR A 35 17.72 18.78 2.28
N ASN A 36 18.45 17.95 3.01
CA ASN A 36 19.70 17.37 2.51
C ASN A 36 19.49 16.43 1.31
N ALA A 37 18.34 15.76 1.23
CA ALA A 37 18.03 14.80 0.16
C ALA A 37 17.35 15.46 -1.06
N PHE A 38 16.47 16.42 -0.83
CA PHE A 38 15.54 16.98 -1.81
C PHE A 38 15.59 18.50 -1.94
N GLY A 39 16.30 19.20 -1.05
CA GLY A 39 16.38 20.67 -1.04
C GLY A 39 15.14 21.38 -0.48
N ILE A 40 14.20 20.65 0.13
CA ILE A 40 12.96 21.23 0.67
C ILE A 40 13.20 21.67 2.13
N ILE A 41 12.97 22.95 2.41
CA ILE A 41 13.34 23.60 3.68
C ILE A 41 12.34 23.30 4.81
N HIS A 42 11.05 23.38 4.50
CA HIS A 42 9.95 23.19 5.45
C HIS A 42 8.96 22.19 4.87
N PHE A 43 9.22 20.91 5.07
CA PHE A 43 8.35 19.83 4.59
C PHE A 43 7.26 19.49 5.61
N PHE A 44 7.59 19.54 6.90
CA PHE A 44 6.67 19.35 8.01
C PHE A 44 6.58 20.62 8.83
N ASP A 45 5.36 21.01 9.21
CA ASP A 45 5.10 22.15 10.10
C ASP A 45 5.06 21.74 11.58
N ASN A 46 4.82 20.46 11.87
CA ASN A 46 4.70 19.93 13.23
C ASN A 46 4.99 18.40 13.27
N ASN A 47 5.02 17.84 14.48
CA ASN A 47 5.24 16.39 14.67
C ASN A 47 4.04 15.53 14.22
N GLU A 48 2.82 16.07 14.23
CA GLU A 48 1.61 15.33 13.83
C GLU A 48 1.66 14.97 12.34
N GLU A 49 2.09 15.90 11.49
CA GLU A 49 2.31 15.64 10.06
C GLU A 49 3.40 14.59 9.80
N LEU A 50 4.49 14.63 10.58
CA LEU A 50 5.56 13.63 10.50
C LEU A 50 5.01 12.23 10.84
N GLU A 51 4.24 12.10 11.92
CA GLU A 51 3.64 10.81 12.30
C GLU A 51 2.61 10.36 11.27
N THR A 52 1.76 11.25 10.77
CA THR A 52 0.76 10.93 9.73
C THR A 52 1.42 10.36 8.47
N LEU A 53 2.54 10.94 8.03
CA LEU A 53 3.29 10.41 6.89
C LEU A 53 3.88 9.03 7.19
N LYS A 54 4.47 8.82 8.37
CA LYS A 54 5.05 7.51 8.76
C LYS A 54 3.99 6.42 8.80
N GLU A 55 2.83 6.70 9.36
CA GLU A 55 1.70 5.77 9.41
C GLU A 55 1.24 5.41 8.01
N THR A 56 1.07 6.41 7.14
CA THR A 56 0.66 6.21 5.74
C THR A 56 1.69 5.37 4.96
N LEU A 57 2.99 5.62 5.14
CA LEU A 57 4.07 4.84 4.52
C LEU A 57 4.12 3.39 5.05
N SER A 58 3.76 3.16 6.31
CA SER A 58 3.70 1.84 6.92
C SER A 58 2.50 1.03 6.40
N ILE A 59 1.33 1.68 6.24
CA ILE A 59 0.12 1.05 5.70
C ILE A 59 0.33 0.67 4.24
N THR A 60 0.85 1.59 3.42
CA THR A 60 1.08 1.36 1.99
C THR A 60 2.10 0.27 1.69
N HIS A 61 3.08 0.03 2.56
CA HIS A 61 3.99 -1.12 2.46
C HIS A 61 3.31 -2.48 2.71
N ASN A 62 2.20 -2.50 3.46
CA ASN A 62 1.47 -3.73 3.81
C ASN A 62 0.35 -4.06 2.81
N ILE A 63 0.00 -3.13 1.93
CA ILE A 63 -1.02 -3.34 0.91
C ILE A 63 -0.30 -3.82 -0.37
N VAL A 64 -0.32 -5.13 -0.59
CA VAL A 64 -0.16 -5.67 -1.96
C VAL A 64 -1.39 -5.19 -2.74
N GLU A 65 -1.26 -4.05 -3.42
CA GLU A 65 -2.38 -3.45 -4.14
C GLU A 65 -2.79 -4.36 -5.30
N GLU A 66 -4.05 -4.79 -5.28
CA GLU A 66 -4.72 -5.16 -6.53
C GLU A 66 -4.76 -3.93 -7.46
N PRO A 67 -4.55 -4.13 -8.77
CA PRO A 67 -4.54 -3.02 -9.73
C PRO A 67 -5.89 -2.27 -9.75
N ASP A 68 -5.82 -0.96 -10.04
CA ASP A 68 -6.96 -0.05 -10.12
C ASP A 68 -8.00 -0.57 -11.13
N ARG A 69 -9.18 -0.97 -10.63
CA ARG A 69 -10.25 -1.60 -11.41
C ARG A 69 -11.22 -0.59 -12.04
N ALA A 70 -11.02 0.72 -11.81
CA ALA A 70 -11.94 1.74 -12.30
C ALA A 70 -11.73 2.15 -13.76
N GLU A 71 -10.52 1.91 -14.32
CA GLU A 71 -10.21 2.21 -15.72
C GLU A 71 -10.82 1.18 -16.69
N TYR A 72 -11.04 -0.05 -16.22
CA TYR A 72 -11.52 -1.16 -17.02
C TYR A 72 -12.97 -1.42 -16.64
N GLY A 73 -13.91 -1.02 -17.50
CA GLY A 73 -15.33 -1.29 -17.37
C GLY A 73 -15.68 -2.79 -17.49
N ASP A 74 -15.02 -3.64 -16.68
CA ASP A 74 -15.22 -5.07 -16.58
C ASP A 74 -15.09 -5.50 -15.11
N PHE A 75 -16.22 -5.90 -14.51
CA PHE A 75 -16.33 -6.31 -13.12
C PHE A 75 -15.86 -7.76 -12.92
N GLN A 76 -14.69 -8.12 -13.47
CA GLN A 76 -14.18 -9.47 -13.27
C GLN A 76 -13.82 -9.71 -11.81
N THR A 77 -14.30 -10.84 -11.31
CA THR A 77 -14.06 -11.32 -9.96
C THR A 77 -12.56 -11.52 -9.74
N ASN A 78 -12.02 -11.03 -8.61
CA ASN A 78 -10.62 -11.25 -8.23
C ASN A 78 -10.27 -12.75 -8.32
N SER A 79 -9.11 -13.06 -8.90
CA SER A 79 -8.56 -14.41 -9.03
C SER A 79 -8.61 -15.25 -7.74
N ASP A 80 -8.36 -14.66 -6.58
CA ASP A 80 -8.47 -15.34 -5.29
C ASP A 80 -9.91 -15.81 -5.02
N LEU A 81 -10.89 -14.93 -5.28
CA LEU A 81 -12.30 -15.25 -5.15
C LEU A 81 -12.74 -16.28 -6.21
N ALA A 82 -12.26 -16.17 -7.45
CA ALA A 82 -12.55 -17.13 -8.52
C ALA A 82 -11.99 -18.53 -8.20
N ASN A 83 -10.79 -18.61 -7.62
CA ASN A 83 -10.14 -19.86 -7.22
C ASN A 83 -10.88 -20.53 -6.05
N LYS A 84 -11.28 -19.74 -5.04
CA LYS A 84 -12.08 -20.23 -3.90
C LYS A 84 -13.43 -20.78 -4.37
N VAL A 85 -14.10 -20.09 -5.29
CA VAL A 85 -15.37 -20.54 -5.88
C VAL A 85 -15.18 -21.84 -6.66
N THR A 86 -14.16 -21.91 -7.52
CA THR A 86 -13.83 -23.14 -8.28
C THR A 86 -13.54 -24.32 -7.35
N PHE A 87 -12.77 -24.09 -6.28
CA PHE A 87 -12.48 -25.11 -5.27
C PHE A 87 -13.76 -25.59 -4.57
N ALA A 88 -14.62 -24.67 -4.13
CA ALA A 88 -15.91 -25.01 -3.53
C ALA A 88 -16.81 -25.83 -4.46
N PHE A 89 -16.86 -25.50 -5.76
CA PHE A 89 -17.59 -26.30 -6.75
C PHE A 89 -16.98 -27.69 -6.97
N SER A 90 -15.64 -27.80 -6.98
CA SER A 90 -14.96 -29.09 -7.14
C SER A 90 -15.23 -30.03 -5.95
N ILE A 91 -15.22 -29.50 -4.73
CA ILE A 91 -15.59 -30.22 -3.51
C ILE A 91 -17.05 -30.68 -3.59
N LYS A 92 -17.97 -29.78 -3.95
CA LYS A 92 -19.39 -30.09 -4.07
C LYS A 92 -19.66 -31.20 -5.10
N LYS A 93 -18.93 -31.20 -6.22
CA LYS A 93 -19.01 -32.27 -7.22
C LYS A 93 -18.47 -33.60 -6.70
N TYR A 94 -17.35 -33.60 -5.97
CA TYR A 94 -16.79 -34.80 -5.35
C TYR A 94 -17.75 -35.43 -4.32
N PHE A 95 -18.44 -34.63 -3.51
CA PHE A 95 -19.39 -35.15 -2.52
C PHE A 95 -20.75 -35.54 -3.12
N SER A 96 -21.16 -34.93 -4.24
CA SER A 96 -22.39 -35.30 -4.96
C SER A 96 -22.25 -36.53 -5.85
N GLY A 97 -21.02 -36.95 -6.20
CA GLY A 97 -20.74 -38.12 -7.04
C GLY A 97 -20.37 -39.40 -6.28
N ASN A 98 -20.42 -39.38 -4.94
CA ASN A 98 -20.19 -40.55 -4.08
C ASN A 98 -21.49 -41.03 -3.38
N CYS A 99 -22.64 -40.63 -3.92
CA CYS A 99 -23.96 -41.09 -3.48
C CYS A 99 -24.68 -41.73 -4.67
N ASP A 100 -24.04 -42.71 -5.31
CA ASP A 100 -24.66 -43.71 -6.19
C ASP A 100 -24.19 -45.10 -5.72
#